data_AF-A0A327VAT7-F1
#
_entry.id   AF-A0A327VAT7-F1
#
_cell.length_a   1.000
_cell.length_b   1.000
_cell.length_c   1.000
_cell.angle_alpha   90.00
_cell.angle_beta   90.00
_cell.angle_gamma   90.00
#
_symmetry.space_group_name_H-M   'P 1'
#
loop_
_entity.id
_entity.type
_entity.pdbx_description
1 polymer ?
#
loop_
_entity_poly.entity_id
_entity_poly.type
_entity_poly.pdbx_seq_one_letter_code
_entity_poly.pdbx_strand_id
1 'polypeptide(L)'
;MRTGIQRWAAAVGTPLALLAVAGCGTQQDSGGASHLDGRSVSSTNDSERDGELGRASGETSRDSGARGDGALGETAGPGGELGPEDGLSAEEGRVPAQWPADDVTGTVPRRGEGRGTRTDPVRITYDAQGAAGFVRAVRAGAAAWDERVPEIELRPAREGTEPDVRIVAAKGWPSAAPEGSSPGKGTVIIGRRALAQGYDAIRIVSHELGHLLGLEDKQPGPCSSVMSGKSAGTACTDATPSAAEVREVRRNFRAAAEVG
;
A
#
# COMPACT_ATOMS: atom_id res chain seq x y z
N MET A 1 -23.80 28.81 48.59
CA MET A 1 -24.25 30.01 47.86
C MET A 1 -24.10 29.71 46.38
N ARG A 2 -25.15 29.16 45.73
CA ARG A 2 -26.03 29.84 44.74
C ARG A 2 -25.25 30.48 43.58
N THR A 3 -25.04 29.74 42.48
CA THR A 3 -25.79 29.74 41.19
C THR A 3 -25.54 30.95 40.29
N GLY A 4 -25.15 30.69 39.03
CA GLY A 4 -25.10 31.70 37.96
C GLY A 4 -24.96 31.08 36.57
N ILE A 5 -26.07 30.57 36.02
CA ILE A 5 -26.23 30.14 34.62
C ILE A 5 -26.68 31.37 33.82
N GLN A 6 -26.02 31.70 32.71
CA GLN A 6 -26.56 32.65 31.73
C GLN A 6 -27.00 31.91 30.47
N ARG A 7 -28.31 31.95 30.25
CA ARG A 7 -29.04 31.48 29.07
C ARG A 7 -29.07 32.64 28.08
N TRP A 8 -28.80 32.37 26.81
CA TRP A 8 -29.22 33.25 25.71
C TRP A 8 -30.21 32.48 24.83
N ALA A 9 -31.39 33.07 24.65
CA ALA A 9 -32.48 32.56 23.84
C ALA A 9 -32.64 33.39 22.57
N ALA A 10 -32.77 32.67 21.44
CA ALA A 10 -33.66 32.86 20.29
C ALA A 10 -33.87 34.24 19.63
N ALA A 11 -33.65 34.24 18.30
CA ALA A 11 -34.47 34.92 17.28
C ALA A 11 -34.30 34.09 15.98
N VAL A 12 -35.23 33.23 15.56
CA VAL A 12 -36.47 33.47 14.77
C VAL A 12 -36.22 34.28 13.49
N GLY A 13 -36.44 33.64 12.33
CA GLY A 13 -36.58 34.35 11.06
C GLY A 13 -36.42 33.47 9.81
N THR A 14 -37.39 32.59 9.53
CA THR A 14 -37.60 32.05 8.18
C THR A 14 -38.72 32.86 7.52
N PRO A 15 -38.61 33.14 6.21
CA PRO A 15 -39.79 32.93 5.37
C PRO A 15 -39.49 32.08 4.14
N LEU A 16 -40.45 31.18 3.91
CA LEU A 16 -40.71 30.37 2.73
C LEU A 16 -41.47 31.22 1.68
N ALA A 17 -41.55 30.65 0.45
CA ALA A 17 -42.38 31.00 -0.71
C ALA A 17 -41.64 31.85 -1.78
N LEU A 18 -41.70 31.59 -3.09
CA LEU A 18 -42.77 30.98 -3.90
C LEU A 18 -42.21 30.34 -5.20
N LEU A 19 -42.91 29.31 -5.67
CA LEU A 19 -42.84 28.75 -7.02
C LEU A 19 -43.25 29.77 -8.10
N ALA A 20 -42.64 29.66 -9.29
CA ALA A 20 -43.32 29.87 -10.57
C ALA A 20 -42.77 28.92 -11.64
N VAL A 21 -43.67 28.08 -12.17
CA VAL A 21 -43.52 27.26 -13.39
C VAL A 21 -44.30 27.97 -14.50
N ALA A 22 -43.73 28.08 -15.70
CA ALA A 22 -44.41 27.90 -17.00
C ALA A 22 -43.53 28.42 -18.15
N GLY A 23 -43.39 27.63 -19.20
CA GLY A 23 -42.76 28.02 -20.46
C GLY A 23 -42.76 26.89 -21.47
N CYS A 24 -43.95 26.58 -22.01
CA CYS A 24 -44.15 25.67 -23.13
C CYS A 24 -43.77 26.39 -24.44
N GLY A 25 -43.00 25.73 -25.30
CA GLY A 25 -42.67 26.20 -26.64
C GLY A 25 -42.45 25.01 -27.57
N THR A 26 -43.49 24.69 -28.33
CA THR A 26 -43.49 23.74 -29.45
C THR A 26 -43.03 24.40 -30.75
N GLN A 27 -42.79 23.55 -31.76
CA GLN A 27 -42.84 23.78 -33.23
C GLN A 27 -41.45 23.75 -33.93
N GLN A 28 -41.21 23.12 -35.08
CA GLN A 28 -41.70 21.93 -35.81
C GLN A 28 -40.79 21.76 -37.06
N ASP A 29 -40.87 20.58 -37.67
CA ASP A 29 -40.07 19.98 -38.75
C ASP A 29 -39.74 20.77 -40.03
N SER A 30 -38.60 20.40 -40.64
CA SER A 30 -38.46 20.02 -42.07
C SER A 30 -37.17 19.17 -42.16
N GLY A 31 -37.10 17.93 -42.63
CA GLY A 31 -37.75 17.31 -43.79
C GLY A 31 -36.66 17.02 -44.84
N GLY A 32 -36.27 15.76 -45.03
CA GLY A 32 -35.28 15.37 -46.05
C GLY A 32 -34.82 13.92 -45.98
N ALA A 33 -35.69 13.00 -46.40
CA ALA A 33 -35.46 11.57 -46.50
C ALA A 33 -34.76 11.16 -47.83
N SER A 34 -34.03 10.04 -47.80
CA SER A 34 -33.92 8.96 -48.81
C SER A 34 -32.68 8.12 -48.48
N HIS A 35 -32.62 6.79 -48.58
CA HIS A 35 -33.57 5.75 -48.96
C HIS A 35 -32.96 4.39 -48.52
N LEU A 36 -33.84 3.40 -48.47
CA LEU A 36 -33.69 1.98 -48.10
C LEU A 36 -32.76 1.25 -49.10
N ASP A 37 -32.15 0.09 -48.84
CA ASP A 37 -32.69 -1.25 -48.55
C ASP A 37 -31.57 -2.10 -47.89
N GLY A 38 -31.79 -3.05 -46.99
CA GLY A 38 -32.86 -4.02 -46.92
C GLY A 38 -32.43 -5.37 -47.50
N ARG A 39 -31.73 -6.22 -46.72
CA ARG A 39 -31.95 -7.68 -46.74
C ARG A 39 -31.22 -8.43 -45.62
N SER A 40 -31.99 -9.00 -44.71
CA SER A 40 -31.61 -10.16 -43.92
C SER A 40 -31.56 -11.41 -44.80
N VAL A 41 -30.54 -12.25 -44.64
CA VAL A 41 -30.65 -13.70 -44.84
C VAL A 41 -29.83 -14.42 -43.78
N SER A 42 -30.55 -15.14 -42.92
CA SER A 42 -30.05 -16.29 -42.16
C SER A 42 -29.89 -17.47 -43.12
N SER A 43 -28.80 -18.23 -43.00
CA SER A 43 -28.79 -19.69 -43.16
C SER A 43 -27.42 -20.27 -42.79
N THR A 44 -27.52 -21.29 -41.94
CA THR A 44 -26.64 -22.44 -41.68
C THR A 44 -25.53 -22.74 -42.69
N ASN A 45 -24.38 -23.18 -42.20
CA ASN A 45 -23.72 -24.36 -42.74
C ASN A 45 -22.98 -25.11 -41.63
N ASP A 46 -23.52 -26.29 -41.36
CA ASP A 46 -22.93 -27.42 -40.69
C ASP A 46 -22.14 -28.26 -41.72
N SER A 47 -21.33 -29.18 -41.20
CA SER A 47 -20.73 -30.35 -41.86
C SER A 47 -19.53 -30.17 -42.81
N GLU A 48 -18.47 -31.00 -42.80
CA GLU A 48 -18.03 -32.12 -41.95
C GLU A 48 -16.64 -32.61 -42.44
N ARG A 49 -15.84 -33.23 -41.54
CA ARG A 49 -15.01 -34.46 -41.71
C ARG A 49 -13.80 -34.51 -42.67
N ASP A 50 -12.77 -35.33 -42.49
CA ASP A 50 -12.46 -36.53 -41.67
C ASP A 50 -10.92 -36.61 -41.46
N GLY A 51 -10.39 -37.06 -40.32
CA GLY A 51 -9.90 -38.44 -40.07
C GLY A 51 -8.37 -38.40 -39.83
N GLU A 52 -7.70 -39.14 -38.95
CA GLU A 52 -7.95 -40.50 -38.49
C GLU A 52 -7.01 -40.90 -37.30
N LEU A 53 -7.62 -41.55 -36.30
CA LEU A 53 -7.20 -42.66 -35.38
C LEU A 53 -5.90 -42.70 -34.54
N GLY A 54 -6.12 -43.12 -33.27
CA GLY A 54 -5.12 -43.78 -32.42
C GLY A 54 -5.62 -44.07 -30.99
N ARG A 55 -6.53 -45.04 -30.82
CA ARG A 55 -6.92 -45.62 -29.52
C ARG A 55 -5.86 -46.62 -29.03
N ALA A 56 -5.59 -46.66 -27.72
CA ALA A 56 -5.39 -47.91 -26.99
C ALA A 56 -5.61 -47.72 -25.48
N SER A 57 -6.53 -48.53 -24.94
CA SER A 57 -6.75 -48.77 -23.51
C SER A 57 -5.74 -49.80 -22.98
N GLY A 58 -5.47 -49.78 -21.69
CA GLY A 58 -4.73 -50.85 -21.00
C GLY A 58 -4.73 -50.66 -19.48
N GLU A 59 -5.63 -51.34 -18.78
CA GLU A 59 -5.64 -51.54 -17.33
C GLU A 59 -4.71 -52.70 -16.93
N THR A 60 -4.03 -52.62 -15.78
CA THR A 60 -3.75 -53.67 -14.76
C THR A 60 -2.91 -53.00 -13.64
N SER A 61 -3.35 -52.82 -12.38
CA SER A 61 -3.61 -53.75 -11.26
C SER A 61 -2.37 -54.33 -10.56
N ARG A 62 -2.33 -54.12 -9.21
CA ARG A 62 -1.49 -54.72 -8.13
C ARG A 62 -0.10 -54.04 -7.94
N ASP A 63 0.45 -53.79 -6.74
CA ASP A 63 0.32 -54.49 -5.46
C ASP A 63 0.85 -53.65 -4.25
N SER A 64 0.16 -53.79 -3.12
CA SER A 64 0.53 -53.84 -1.69
C SER A 64 1.73 -53.10 -1.02
N GLY A 65 1.40 -52.50 0.14
CA GLY A 65 2.23 -52.41 1.35
C GLY A 65 2.50 -50.97 1.82
N ALA A 66 2.33 -50.54 3.08
CA ALA A 66 1.91 -51.17 4.32
C ALA A 66 1.39 -50.07 5.29
N ARG A 67 0.62 -50.52 6.28
CA ARG A 67 -0.01 -49.78 7.37
C ARG A 67 1.02 -49.21 8.36
N GLY A 68 0.67 -48.12 9.02
CA GLY A 68 1.34 -47.60 10.20
C GLY A 68 0.46 -46.54 10.86
N ASP A 69 -0.03 -46.87 12.05
CA ASP A 69 -1.22 -46.34 12.70
C ASP A 69 -1.09 -44.91 13.25
N GLY A 70 -2.21 -44.19 13.25
CA GLY A 70 -2.39 -43.01 14.09
C GLY A 70 -2.89 -43.42 15.47
N ALA A 71 -2.33 -42.81 16.51
CA ALA A 71 -2.98 -42.68 17.81
C ALA A 71 -2.60 -41.35 18.44
N LEU A 72 -3.64 -40.71 18.95
CA LEU A 72 -3.71 -39.43 19.62
C LEU A 72 -3.07 -39.49 21.01
N GLY A 73 -2.68 -38.33 21.55
CA GLY A 73 -2.66 -38.13 22.99
C GLY A 73 -1.57 -37.18 23.48
N GLU A 74 -2.04 -36.06 24.07
CA GLU A 74 -1.49 -35.46 25.29
C GLU A 74 -0.12 -34.73 25.17
N THR A 75 0.14 -33.57 25.78
CA THR A 75 -0.44 -32.86 26.92
C THR A 75 0.07 -31.41 26.90
N ALA A 76 -0.73 -30.51 27.46
CA ALA A 76 -0.27 -29.19 27.88
C ALA A 76 0.49 -29.28 29.22
N GLY A 77 1.48 -28.41 29.40
CA GLY A 77 1.99 -27.95 30.70
C GLY A 77 3.51 -27.83 30.78
N PRO A 78 4.06 -27.15 31.80
CA PRO A 78 3.55 -26.00 32.55
C PRO A 78 4.56 -24.83 32.57
N GLY A 79 4.15 -23.70 33.14
CA GLY A 79 5.06 -22.61 33.50
C GLY A 79 6.04 -23.00 34.61
N GLY A 80 7.15 -22.25 34.65
CA GLY A 80 8.19 -22.24 35.66
C GLY A 80 9.41 -21.55 35.03
N GLU A 81 10.17 -20.68 35.66
CA GLU A 81 10.14 -20.03 36.97
C GLU A 81 11.19 -18.90 36.85
N LEU A 82 11.07 -17.84 37.64
CA LEU A 82 12.02 -16.72 37.65
C LEU A 82 13.28 -17.08 38.45
N GLY A 83 14.45 -16.78 37.89
CA GLY A 83 15.73 -16.54 38.60
C GLY A 83 16.80 -17.65 38.51
N PRO A 84 18.10 -17.36 38.74
CA PRO A 84 18.67 -16.10 39.21
C PRO A 84 19.61 -15.39 38.21
N GLU A 85 19.89 -14.15 38.57
CA GLU A 85 20.81 -13.23 37.95
C GLU A 85 22.25 -13.73 38.12
N ASP A 86 22.87 -14.24 37.06
CA ASP A 86 24.31 -14.46 37.03
C ASP A 86 24.94 -13.53 36.00
N GLY A 87 25.70 -12.59 36.55
CA GLY A 87 26.33 -11.48 35.84
C GLY A 87 27.23 -11.95 34.71
N LEU A 88 26.91 -11.48 33.50
CA LEU A 88 27.90 -11.31 32.46
C LEU A 88 28.53 -9.93 32.68
N SER A 89 29.67 -9.99 33.36
CA SER A 89 30.68 -8.94 33.41
C SER A 89 30.78 -8.20 32.09
N ALA A 90 30.77 -6.88 32.19
CA ALA A 90 31.10 -5.98 31.12
C ALA A 90 32.52 -6.28 30.62
N GLU A 91 32.62 -7.06 29.54
CA GLU A 91 33.78 -7.00 28.65
C GLU A 91 33.62 -5.72 27.82
N GLU A 92 34.05 -4.61 28.41
CA GLU A 92 34.47 -3.42 27.68
C GLU A 92 35.43 -3.87 26.56
N GLY A 93 35.04 -3.68 25.28
CA GLY A 93 36.00 -3.87 24.19
C GLY A 93 35.52 -4.42 22.85
N ARG A 94 34.21 -4.58 22.60
CA ARG A 94 33.73 -4.75 21.21
C ARG A 94 32.38 -4.12 20.98
N VAL A 95 32.42 -2.85 20.59
CA VAL A 95 31.31 -2.17 19.93
C VAL A 95 30.94 -3.00 18.69
N PRO A 96 29.74 -3.60 18.56
CA PRO A 96 29.34 -4.23 17.31
C PRO A 96 29.35 -3.15 16.21
N ALA A 97 29.92 -3.52 15.07
CA ALA A 97 30.35 -2.66 13.97
C ALA A 97 29.47 -1.42 13.76
N GLN A 98 30.03 -0.24 14.05
CA GLN A 98 29.53 1.03 13.56
C GLN A 98 29.13 0.89 12.08
N TRP A 99 27.82 0.93 11.83
CA TRP A 99 27.23 0.82 10.51
C TRP A 99 27.66 2.06 9.71
N PRO A 100 28.32 1.92 8.56
CA PRO A 100 28.74 3.07 7.78
C PRO A 100 27.50 3.87 7.37
N ALA A 101 27.55 5.19 7.58
CA ALA A 101 26.46 6.13 7.34
C ALA A 101 26.04 6.27 5.85
N ASP A 102 26.59 5.45 4.96
CA ASP A 102 26.55 5.65 3.51
C ASP A 102 26.25 4.38 2.69
N ASP A 103 25.82 3.26 3.30
CA ASP A 103 25.38 2.07 2.54
C ASP A 103 23.99 2.31 1.89
N VAL A 104 24.02 3.07 0.79
CA VAL A 104 22.93 3.18 -0.18
C VAL A 104 23.19 2.15 -1.27
N THR A 105 22.54 0.98 -1.18
CA THR A 105 22.70 -0.10 -2.18
C THR A 105 21.72 0.00 -3.35
N GLY A 106 20.73 0.89 -3.27
CA GLY A 106 19.64 0.99 -4.24
C GLY A 106 19.84 2.11 -5.27
N THR A 107 19.22 1.93 -6.45
CA THR A 107 19.21 2.97 -7.48
C THR A 107 18.18 4.04 -7.13
N VAL A 108 18.59 5.31 -7.11
CA VAL A 108 17.66 6.44 -6.99
C VAL A 108 16.78 6.48 -8.25
N PRO A 109 15.44 6.44 -8.13
CA PRO A 109 14.55 6.52 -9.28
C PRO A 109 14.73 7.83 -10.07
N ARG A 110 14.50 7.79 -11.38
CA ARG A 110 14.40 9.00 -12.22
C ARG A 110 12.95 9.47 -12.28
N ARG A 111 12.77 10.79 -12.13
CA ARG A 111 11.52 11.52 -12.33
C ARG A 111 10.86 11.19 -13.68
N GLY A 112 9.62 10.72 -13.64
CA GLY A 112 8.73 10.68 -14.81
C GLY A 112 7.83 11.92 -14.87
N GLU A 113 7.51 12.42 -16.05
CA GLU A 113 6.62 13.57 -16.24
C GLU A 113 5.15 13.15 -16.10
N GLY A 114 4.58 13.30 -14.89
CA GLY A 114 3.16 13.11 -14.64
C GLY A 114 2.36 14.41 -14.88
N ARG A 115 1.53 14.45 -15.93
CA ARG A 115 0.58 15.55 -16.19
C ARG A 115 -0.78 15.23 -15.54
N GLY A 116 -1.13 15.92 -14.45
CA GLY A 116 -2.43 15.85 -13.80
C GLY A 116 -2.93 17.23 -13.35
N THR A 117 -4.24 17.39 -13.22
CA THR A 117 -4.89 18.61 -12.69
C THR A 117 -4.44 18.85 -11.26
N ARG A 118 -3.89 20.03 -10.99
CA ARG A 118 -3.18 20.38 -9.75
C ARG A 118 -4.15 20.95 -8.72
N THR A 119 -4.70 20.09 -7.86
CA THR A 119 -5.00 20.45 -6.48
C THR A 119 -3.67 20.61 -5.73
N ASP A 120 -3.64 21.42 -4.67
CA ASP A 120 -2.44 21.49 -3.84
C ASP A 120 -2.17 20.12 -3.21
N PRO A 121 -0.91 19.62 -3.28
CA PRO A 121 -0.59 18.31 -2.74
C PRO A 121 -0.74 18.30 -1.22
N VAL A 122 -1.18 17.17 -0.67
CA VAL A 122 -1.16 16.94 0.78
C VAL A 122 0.28 16.81 1.21
N ARG A 123 0.77 17.81 1.96
CA ARG A 123 2.12 17.79 2.52
C ARG A 123 2.17 16.82 3.70
N ILE A 124 3.08 15.86 3.61
CA ILE A 124 3.38 14.88 4.68
C ILE A 124 4.82 15.11 5.10
N THR A 125 5.01 15.47 6.37
CA THR A 125 6.33 15.70 6.94
C THR A 125 6.89 14.43 7.59
N TYR A 126 8.17 14.13 7.36
CA TYR A 126 8.83 12.98 7.98
C TYR A 126 10.08 13.38 8.76
N ASP A 127 10.29 12.73 9.91
CA ASP A 127 11.52 12.82 10.68
C ASP A 127 12.33 11.53 10.53
N ALA A 128 13.59 11.69 10.11
CA ALA A 128 14.55 10.59 9.90
C ALA A 128 15.69 10.57 10.95
N GLN A 129 15.62 11.39 12.01
CA GLN A 129 16.66 11.45 13.05
C GLN A 129 16.87 10.07 13.70
N GLY A 130 15.79 9.30 13.87
CA GLY A 130 15.85 7.93 14.40
C GLY A 130 16.30 6.86 13.42
N ALA A 131 16.55 7.19 12.14
CA ALA A 131 16.87 6.22 11.10
C ALA A 131 18.31 5.65 11.19
N ALA A 132 19.12 6.10 12.16
CA ALA A 132 20.40 5.51 12.58
C ALA A 132 21.29 4.97 11.44
N GLY A 133 21.63 5.86 10.49
CA GLY A 133 22.49 5.58 9.32
C GLY A 133 21.74 5.48 7.99
N PHE A 134 20.41 5.36 8.00
CA PHE A 134 19.62 5.12 6.78
C PHE A 134 18.96 6.37 6.18
N VAL A 135 19.36 7.59 6.59
CA VAL A 135 18.73 8.84 6.14
C VAL A 135 18.74 9.00 4.62
N ARG A 136 19.80 8.55 3.93
CA ARG A 136 19.84 8.56 2.46
C ARG A 136 18.78 7.64 1.85
N ALA A 137 18.63 6.42 2.38
CA ALA A 137 17.61 5.48 1.93
C ALA A 137 16.20 6.02 2.20
N VAL A 138 16.00 6.68 3.35
CA VAL A 138 14.74 7.37 3.68
C VAL A 138 14.37 8.39 2.61
N ARG A 139 15.30 9.30 2.28
CA ARG A 139 15.06 10.33 1.25
C ARG A 139 14.78 9.71 -0.12
N ALA A 140 15.50 8.66 -0.50
CA ALA A 140 15.30 8.00 -1.78
C ALA A 140 13.96 7.23 -1.85
N GLY A 141 13.55 6.55 -0.79
CA GLY A 141 12.25 5.89 -0.70
C GLY A 141 11.09 6.89 -0.75
N ALA A 142 11.22 8.02 -0.04
CA ALA A 142 10.25 9.12 -0.13
C ALA A 142 10.16 9.70 -1.55
N ALA A 143 11.31 9.91 -2.21
CA ALA A 143 11.35 10.41 -3.58
C ALA A 143 10.68 9.46 -4.58
N ALA A 144 10.77 8.14 -4.39
CA ALA A 144 10.13 7.16 -5.26
C ALA A 144 8.61 7.37 -5.38
N TRP A 145 7.97 7.78 -4.28
CA TRP A 145 6.55 8.14 -4.22
C TRP A 145 6.27 9.56 -4.69
N ASP A 146 7.03 10.55 -4.20
CA ASP A 146 6.86 11.99 -4.52
C ASP A 146 6.93 12.26 -6.04
N GLU A 147 7.78 11.52 -6.76
CA GLU A 147 7.91 11.66 -8.21
C GLU A 147 6.71 11.13 -9.02
N ARG A 148 5.85 10.28 -8.42
CA ARG A 148 4.79 9.55 -9.14
C ARG A 148 3.39 9.89 -8.68
N VAL A 149 3.24 10.38 -7.45
CA VAL A 149 1.96 10.71 -6.82
C VAL A 149 1.89 12.23 -6.64
N PRO A 150 1.34 12.99 -7.60
CA PRO A 150 1.28 14.45 -7.49
C PRO A 150 0.29 14.96 -6.42
N GLU A 151 -0.56 14.08 -5.89
CA GLU A 151 -1.48 14.39 -4.79
C GLU A 151 -0.80 14.49 -3.42
N ILE A 152 0.47 14.07 -3.28
CA ILE A 152 1.21 14.14 -2.02
C ILE A 152 2.53 14.89 -2.19
N GLU A 153 3.04 15.41 -1.09
CA GLU A 153 4.38 15.99 -1.03
C GLU A 153 5.11 15.50 0.23
N LEU A 154 6.06 14.57 0.07
CA LEU A 154 6.82 14.02 1.19
C LEU A 154 8.06 14.87 1.47
N ARG A 155 8.13 15.53 2.63
CA ARG A 155 9.25 16.42 2.99
C ARG A 155 9.83 16.12 4.36
N PRO A 156 11.14 16.35 4.57
CA PRO A 156 11.68 16.37 5.91
C PRO A 156 10.94 17.37 6.78
N ALA A 157 10.60 16.96 8.00
CA ALA A 157 10.10 17.85 9.03
C ALA A 157 11.20 18.85 9.42
N ARG A 158 10.79 20.03 9.88
CA ARG A 158 11.74 20.99 10.47
C ARG A 158 12.15 20.48 11.85
N GLU A 159 13.41 20.66 12.22
CA GLU A 159 13.87 20.32 13.56
C GLU A 159 13.00 21.00 14.63
N GLY A 160 12.64 20.27 15.68
CA GLY A 160 11.79 20.77 16.77
C GLY A 160 10.30 20.89 16.43
N THR A 161 9.86 20.44 15.25
CA THR A 161 8.43 20.30 14.92
C THR A 161 7.95 18.86 15.08
N GLU A 162 6.67 18.68 15.35
CA GLU A 162 6.05 17.36 15.35
C GLU A 162 5.86 16.89 13.89
N PRO A 163 6.52 15.79 13.46
CA PRO A 163 6.36 15.26 12.11
C PRO A 163 5.06 14.47 11.99
N ASP A 164 4.52 14.36 10.78
CA ASP A 164 3.43 13.44 10.48
C ASP A 164 3.92 11.98 10.54
N VAL A 165 5.16 11.74 10.09
CA VAL A 165 5.77 10.43 10.01
C VAL A 165 7.09 10.38 10.77
N ARG A 166 7.24 9.43 11.70
CA ARG A 166 8.53 9.13 12.34
C ARG A 166 9.18 7.94 11.65
N ILE A 167 10.46 8.03 11.33
CA ILE A 167 11.20 6.95 10.67
C ILE A 167 12.38 6.54 11.55
N VAL A 168 12.33 5.32 12.06
CA VAL A 168 13.29 4.79 13.04
C VAL A 168 13.91 3.49 12.57
N ALA A 169 15.15 3.19 12.96
CA ALA A 169 15.75 1.87 12.74
C ALA A 169 15.71 1.02 14.01
N ALA A 170 15.27 -0.23 13.91
CA ALA A 170 15.15 -1.15 15.04
C ALA A 170 15.69 -2.56 14.72
N LYS A 171 15.90 -3.40 15.74
CA LYS A 171 16.47 -4.76 15.57
C LYS A 171 15.56 -5.73 14.79
N GLY A 172 14.25 -5.52 14.82
CA GLY A 172 13.24 -6.45 14.28
C GLY A 172 13.14 -6.48 12.75
N TRP A 173 12.07 -7.12 12.26
CA TRP A 173 11.64 -6.99 10.87
C TRP A 173 11.10 -5.57 10.60
N PRO A 174 11.17 -5.09 9.36
CA PRO A 174 10.52 -3.85 8.97
C PRO A 174 9.01 -3.91 9.23
N SER A 175 8.44 -2.76 9.54
CA SER A 175 7.00 -2.60 9.75
C SER A 175 6.60 -1.14 9.70
N ALA A 176 5.36 -0.88 9.35
CA ALA A 176 4.72 0.41 9.49
C ALA A 176 3.62 0.36 10.56
N ALA A 177 3.47 1.45 11.30
CA ALA A 177 2.39 1.67 12.26
C ALA A 177 1.65 2.95 11.86
N PRO A 178 0.64 2.86 10.96
CA PRO A 178 -0.22 3.99 10.63
C PRO A 178 -0.99 4.49 11.86
N GLU A 179 -1.21 5.80 11.91
CA GLU A 179 -1.93 6.46 13.00
C GLU A 179 -3.21 7.13 12.50
N GLY A 180 -4.32 6.87 13.19
CA GLY A 180 -5.64 7.38 12.83
C GLY A 180 -6.27 6.63 11.65
N SER A 181 -7.39 7.17 11.15
CA SER A 181 -8.16 6.58 10.04
C SER A 181 -7.78 7.14 8.66
N SER A 182 -6.93 8.16 8.62
CA SER A 182 -6.50 8.82 7.38
C SER A 182 -5.05 8.46 7.05
N PRO A 183 -4.71 8.25 5.77
CA PRO A 183 -3.34 8.02 5.35
C PRO A 183 -2.40 9.21 5.67
N GLY A 184 -1.11 8.92 5.76
CA GLY A 184 -0.04 9.93 5.83
C GLY A 184 0.50 10.23 7.23
N LYS A 185 0.03 9.54 8.28
CA LYS A 185 0.56 9.69 9.65
C LYS A 185 0.96 8.35 10.25
N GLY A 186 2.02 8.35 11.05
CA GLY A 186 2.44 7.17 11.82
C GLY A 186 3.94 6.98 11.90
N THR A 187 4.36 5.73 12.12
CA THR A 187 5.78 5.38 12.29
C THR A 187 6.21 4.31 11.27
N VAL A 188 7.33 4.55 10.58
CA VAL A 188 8.05 3.54 9.80
C VAL A 188 9.21 2.99 10.62
N ILE A 189 9.30 1.66 10.70
CA ILE A 189 10.41 0.94 11.32
C ILE A 189 11.26 0.29 10.23
N ILE A 190 12.48 0.78 10.07
CA ILE A 190 13.53 0.15 9.27
C ILE A 190 14.08 -1.03 10.08
N GLY A 191 13.63 -2.23 9.74
CA GLY A 191 14.04 -3.45 10.44
C GLY A 191 15.42 -3.95 10.03
N ARG A 192 16.38 -3.88 10.95
CA ARG A 192 17.76 -4.37 10.76
C ARG A 192 17.83 -5.87 10.44
N ARG A 193 16.82 -6.66 10.81
CA ARG A 193 16.76 -8.07 10.45
C ARG A 193 16.64 -8.30 8.93
N ALA A 194 15.92 -7.45 8.21
CA ALA A 194 15.83 -7.56 6.74
C ALA A 194 17.14 -7.10 6.09
N LEU A 195 17.71 -5.99 6.57
CA LEU A 195 19.00 -5.49 6.09
C LEU A 195 20.11 -6.53 6.27
N ALA A 196 20.18 -7.20 7.42
CA ALA A 196 21.15 -8.28 7.68
C ALA A 196 20.96 -9.51 6.78
N GLN A 197 19.76 -9.69 6.21
CA GLN A 197 19.47 -10.73 5.22
C GLN A 197 19.76 -10.29 3.78
N GLY A 198 20.21 -9.05 3.57
CA GLY A 198 20.56 -8.52 2.24
C GLY A 198 19.41 -7.89 1.47
N TYR A 199 18.31 -7.54 2.13
CA TYR A 199 17.26 -6.74 1.48
C TYR A 199 17.69 -5.28 1.33
N ASP A 200 17.33 -4.66 0.21
CA ASP A 200 17.70 -3.27 -0.10
C ASP A 200 17.01 -2.25 0.82
N ALA A 201 17.79 -1.32 1.36
CA ALA A 201 17.29 -0.32 2.32
C ALA A 201 16.29 0.67 1.69
N ILE A 202 16.47 1.06 0.43
CA ILE A 202 15.56 1.99 -0.25
C ILE A 202 14.22 1.30 -0.49
N ARG A 203 14.24 0.05 -0.95
CA ARG A 203 13.03 -0.75 -1.16
C ARG A 203 12.29 -0.99 0.15
N ILE A 204 12.97 -1.31 1.25
CA ILE A 204 12.36 -1.43 2.58
C ILE A 204 11.63 -0.14 2.94
N VAL A 205 12.31 1.00 2.90
CA VAL A 205 11.68 2.30 3.23
C VAL A 205 10.48 2.58 2.33
N SER A 206 10.63 2.39 1.01
CA SER A 206 9.57 2.66 0.04
C SER A 206 8.33 1.79 0.29
N HIS A 207 8.54 0.52 0.63
CA HIS A 207 7.49 -0.43 1.01
C HIS A 207 6.75 0.04 2.27
N GLU A 208 7.47 0.34 3.35
CA GLU A 208 6.84 0.77 4.61
C GLU A 208 6.13 2.12 4.49
N LEU A 209 6.66 3.05 3.68
CA LEU A 209 5.96 4.29 3.34
C LEU A 209 4.66 4.00 2.58
N GLY A 210 4.64 2.99 1.71
CA GLY A 210 3.42 2.56 1.01
C GLY A 210 2.27 2.22 1.97
N HIS A 211 2.56 1.57 3.10
CA HIS A 211 1.56 1.31 4.14
C HIS A 211 1.03 2.59 4.78
N LEU A 212 1.89 3.57 5.09
CA LEU A 212 1.43 4.87 5.58
C LEU A 212 0.62 5.65 4.54
N LEU A 213 0.85 5.41 3.25
CA LEU A 213 0.07 5.97 2.15
C LEU A 213 -1.24 5.18 1.87
N GLY A 214 -1.55 4.20 2.73
CA GLY A 214 -2.81 3.46 2.71
C GLY A 214 -2.82 2.25 1.79
N LEU A 215 -1.66 1.65 1.50
CA LEU A 215 -1.57 0.41 0.75
C LEU A 215 -1.43 -0.80 1.67
N GLU A 216 -2.08 -1.90 1.30
CA GLU A 216 -1.86 -3.20 1.92
C GLU A 216 -0.71 -3.94 1.24
N ASP A 217 -0.16 -4.92 1.95
CA ASP A 217 0.76 -5.91 1.37
C ASP A 217 0.13 -6.64 0.17
N LYS A 218 0.94 -6.92 -0.85
CA LYS A 218 0.56 -7.70 -2.04
C LYS A 218 1.50 -8.90 -2.20
N GLN A 219 1.53 -9.75 -1.18
CA GLN A 219 2.39 -10.94 -1.12
C GLN A 219 1.60 -12.23 -1.45
N PRO A 220 2.19 -13.17 -2.22
CA PRO A 220 3.40 -13.02 -3.01
C PRO A 220 3.18 -12.09 -4.21
N GLY A 221 4.24 -11.42 -4.68
CA GLY A 221 4.16 -10.54 -5.84
C GLY A 221 5.51 -10.31 -6.55
N PRO A 222 5.50 -9.71 -7.76
CA PRO A 222 6.71 -9.49 -8.54
C PRO A 222 7.59 -8.38 -7.95
N CYS A 223 8.86 -8.33 -8.36
CA CYS A 223 9.79 -7.27 -7.97
C CYS A 223 9.29 -5.85 -8.35
N SER A 224 8.59 -5.74 -9.47
CA SER A 224 8.02 -4.48 -9.97
C SER A 224 6.86 -3.92 -9.12
N SER A 225 6.39 -4.65 -8.10
CA SER A 225 5.49 -4.14 -7.07
C SER A 225 6.31 -3.88 -5.82
N VAL A 226 6.24 -2.66 -5.29
CA VAL A 226 6.92 -2.35 -4.03
C VAL A 226 6.21 -3.01 -2.85
N MET A 227 4.89 -3.17 -2.92
CA MET A 227 4.06 -3.82 -1.89
C MET A 227 4.14 -5.35 -1.90
N SER A 228 4.85 -5.97 -2.86
CA SER A 228 5.23 -7.38 -2.72
C SER A 228 6.29 -7.59 -1.63
N GLY A 229 6.92 -6.51 -1.15
CA GLY A 229 7.76 -6.50 0.04
C GLY A 229 8.85 -7.55 -0.03
N LYS A 230 8.97 -8.34 1.06
CA LYS A 230 9.95 -9.41 1.19
C LYS A 230 9.75 -10.57 0.22
N SER A 231 8.52 -10.78 -0.28
CA SER A 231 8.19 -11.95 -1.12
C SER A 231 8.90 -11.92 -2.48
N ALA A 232 9.35 -10.74 -2.92
CA ALA A 232 10.17 -10.59 -4.13
C ALA A 232 11.64 -11.06 -3.96
N GLY A 233 12.07 -11.37 -2.73
CA GLY A 233 13.42 -11.83 -2.43
C GLY A 233 14.46 -10.72 -2.38
N THR A 234 15.67 -11.08 -1.95
CA THR A 234 16.78 -10.14 -1.68
C THR A 234 17.45 -9.62 -2.96
N ALA A 235 17.36 -10.35 -4.07
CA ALA A 235 17.84 -9.89 -5.37
C ALA A 235 16.99 -8.73 -5.95
N CYS A 236 15.79 -8.52 -5.42
CA CYS A 236 14.93 -7.42 -5.86
C CYS A 236 15.27 -6.12 -5.12
N THR A 237 15.73 -5.13 -5.88
CA THR A 237 16.09 -3.80 -5.35
C THR A 237 15.23 -2.68 -5.91
N ASP A 238 14.16 -3.00 -6.67
CA ASP A 238 13.28 -1.97 -7.23
C ASP A 238 12.45 -1.34 -6.11
N ALA A 239 12.70 -0.06 -5.82
CA ALA A 239 11.97 0.71 -4.82
C ALA A 239 10.82 1.53 -5.43
N THR A 240 10.56 1.36 -6.73
CA THR A 240 9.60 2.16 -7.48
C THR A 240 8.18 1.61 -7.30
N PRO A 241 7.19 2.43 -6.91
CA PRO A 241 5.82 1.98 -6.88
C PRO A 241 5.31 1.76 -8.31
N SER A 242 4.64 0.62 -8.51
CA SER A 242 3.98 0.26 -9.75
C SER A 242 2.86 1.24 -10.09
N ALA A 243 2.44 1.26 -11.36
CA ALA A 243 1.33 2.10 -11.79
C ALA A 243 0.01 1.78 -11.04
N ALA A 244 -0.19 0.54 -10.60
CA ALA A 244 -1.37 0.15 -9.82
C ALA A 244 -1.34 0.73 -8.41
N GLU A 245 -0.20 0.60 -7.72
CA GLU A 245 0.03 1.17 -6.38
C GLU A 245 -0.08 2.70 -6.41
N VAL A 246 0.50 3.35 -7.42
CA VAL A 246 0.36 4.80 -7.64
C VAL A 246 -1.13 5.17 -7.78
N ARG A 247 -1.90 4.48 -8.61
CA ARG A 247 -3.33 4.78 -8.77
C ARG A 247 -4.12 4.62 -7.48
N GLU A 248 -3.73 3.69 -6.61
CA GLU A 248 -4.40 3.46 -5.33
C GLU A 248 -4.10 4.57 -4.32
N VAL A 249 -2.84 4.96 -4.15
CA VAL A 249 -2.48 6.11 -3.32
C VAL A 249 -3.21 7.38 -3.78
N ARG A 250 -3.27 7.61 -5.09
CA ARG A 250 -4.02 8.77 -5.63
C ARG A 250 -5.50 8.76 -5.24
N ARG A 251 -6.14 7.59 -5.18
CA ARG A 251 -7.54 7.49 -4.70
C ARG A 251 -7.63 7.79 -3.21
N ASN A 252 -6.72 7.23 -2.42
CA ASN A 252 -6.67 7.42 -0.96
C ASN A 252 -6.58 8.91 -0.58
N PHE A 253 -5.75 9.68 -1.29
CA PHE A 253 -5.55 11.11 -1.01
C PHE A 253 -6.57 12.05 -1.65
N ARG A 254 -7.29 11.61 -2.69
CA ARG A 254 -8.46 12.34 -3.21
C ARG A 254 -9.66 12.21 -2.29
N ALA A 255 -9.93 10.99 -1.80
CA ALA A 255 -11.01 10.76 -0.85
C ALA A 255 -10.78 11.50 0.48
N ALA A 256 -9.53 11.58 0.95
CA ALA A 256 -9.19 12.35 2.14
C ALA A 256 -9.45 13.87 1.98
N ALA A 257 -9.24 14.41 0.78
CA ALA A 257 -9.50 15.83 0.49
C ALA A 257 -10.99 16.19 0.37
N GLU A 258 -11.88 15.20 0.19
CA GLU A 258 -13.33 15.42 0.07
C GLU A 258 -14.07 15.36 1.43
N VAL A 259 -13.42 14.83 2.48
CA VAL A 259 -14.01 14.65 3.82
C VAL A 259 -13.57 15.72 4.82
N GLY A 260 -12.51 16.48 4.52
CA GLY A 260 -12.00 17.60 5.34
C GLY A 260 -12.54 18.95 4.89
#